data_AF-A0A6G0JQL2-F1
#
_entry.id   AF-A0A6G0JQL2-F1
#
_cell.length_a   1.000
_cell.length_b   1.000
_cell.length_c   1.000
_cell.angle_alpha   90.00
_cell.angle_beta   90.00
_cell.angle_gamma   90.00
#
_symmetry.space_group_name_H-M   'P 1'
#
loop_
_entity.id
_entity.type
_entity.pdbx_description
1 polymer ?
#
loop_
_entity_poly.entity_id
_entity_poly.type
_entity_poly.pdbx_seq_one_letter_code
_entity_poly.pdbx_strand_id
1 'polypeptide(L)'
;MMCTQHLLEDMRETHAIELEDGDEALVWQAQCAEAESEYLASVAQLSRQNEAAAQYIRGVEPMRWCLYPYLAIRKMYGWQTTRFEELDLGAETLGLAPARKQLPYECIKVLSLVAMHAAFQRHERSTQWELERRVVTPAADQLMKDQLDRVPLYSVCMSTAQLAFVWNSHSAQIRQRRVDLEHRTCTCSRRLQWGIPCRHVLAALQKLGAMNQAVNFFDECCLVRNYVSSFKNRALELPVEENIERDPTIRPPRFVNKQSASNSDANTARKRKRRVRTRPMDQRKRPLYKCHKCHRAEGHNKGTCPY
;
A
#
# COMPACT_ATOMS: atom_id res chain seq x y z
N MET A 1 -1.74 -5.24 3.18
CA MET A 1 -3.03 -4.56 3.36
C MET A 1 -3.77 -4.60 2.04
N MET A 2 -4.98 -5.13 1.99
CA MET A 2 -5.91 -5.05 0.86
C MET A 2 -6.38 -3.60 0.74
N CYS A 3 -6.51 -3.13 -0.49
CA CYS A 3 -7.01 -1.80 -0.81
C CYS A 3 -8.51 -1.72 -0.47
N THR A 4 -8.90 -0.69 0.29
CA THR A 4 -10.30 -0.45 0.67
C THR A 4 -11.19 -0.28 -0.57
N GLN A 5 -10.70 0.40 -1.59
CA GLN A 5 -11.46 0.66 -2.81
C GLN A 5 -11.76 -0.64 -3.57
N HIS A 6 -10.83 -1.58 -3.62
CA HIS A 6 -11.11 -2.91 -4.18
C HIS A 6 -12.14 -3.68 -3.36
N LEU A 7 -12.23 -3.47 -2.05
CA LEU A 7 -13.32 -4.07 -1.24
C LEU A 7 -14.67 -3.46 -1.61
N LEU A 8 -14.74 -2.14 -1.76
CA LEU A 8 -15.95 -1.42 -2.19
C LEU A 8 -16.38 -1.83 -3.61
N GLU A 9 -15.43 -1.96 -4.54
CA GLU A 9 -15.68 -2.44 -5.90
C GLU A 9 -16.17 -3.90 -5.89
N ASP A 10 -15.55 -4.79 -5.10
CA ASP A 10 -15.98 -6.20 -5.02
C ASP A 10 -17.38 -6.36 -4.41
N MET A 11 -17.73 -5.54 -3.41
CA MET A 11 -19.10 -5.47 -2.87
C MET A 11 -20.11 -5.15 -3.98
N ARG A 12 -19.81 -4.14 -4.81
CA ARG A 12 -20.70 -3.67 -5.89
C ARG A 12 -20.78 -4.66 -7.04
N GLU A 13 -19.64 -5.10 -7.57
CA GLU A 13 -19.57 -5.84 -8.83
C GLU A 13 -19.78 -7.34 -8.63
N THR A 14 -19.17 -7.94 -7.61
CA THR A 14 -19.22 -9.39 -7.39
C THR A 14 -20.42 -9.78 -6.55
N HIS A 15 -20.75 -8.98 -5.54
CA HIS A 15 -21.78 -9.27 -4.57
C HIS A 15 -23.09 -8.50 -4.78
N ALA A 16 -23.14 -7.58 -5.76
CA ALA A 16 -24.31 -6.77 -6.08
C ALA A 16 -24.92 -6.06 -4.85
N ILE A 17 -24.05 -5.60 -3.94
CA ILE A 17 -24.44 -4.83 -2.77
C ILE A 17 -24.52 -3.36 -3.19
N GLU A 18 -25.71 -2.78 -3.06
CA GLU A 18 -25.89 -1.33 -3.23
C GLU A 18 -25.22 -0.62 -2.04
N LEU A 19 -24.38 0.38 -2.35
CA LEU A 19 -23.64 1.16 -1.35
C LEU A 19 -23.94 2.63 -1.57
N GLU A 20 -24.48 3.29 -0.53
CA GLU A 20 -24.63 4.73 -0.48
C GLU A 20 -23.33 5.41 0.00
N ASP A 21 -23.21 6.72 -0.20
CA ASP A 21 -22.04 7.50 0.25
C ASP A 21 -21.79 7.38 1.76
N GLY A 22 -22.86 7.22 2.54
CA GLY A 22 -22.79 6.98 3.99
C GLY A 22 -22.17 5.63 4.34
N ASP A 23 -22.49 4.58 3.58
CA ASP A 23 -21.93 3.23 3.77
C ASP A 23 -20.44 3.23 3.46
N GLU A 24 -20.05 3.85 2.34
CA GLU A 24 -18.63 3.99 1.98
C GLU A 24 -17.85 4.72 3.06
N ALA A 25 -18.39 5.84 3.57
CA ALA A 25 -17.74 6.62 4.61
C ALA A 25 -17.49 5.78 5.88
N LEU A 26 -18.42 4.89 6.25
CA LEU A 26 -18.25 3.99 7.39
C LEU A 26 -17.21 2.90 7.14
N VAL A 27 -17.11 2.38 5.91
CA VAL A 27 -16.03 1.44 5.54
C VAL A 27 -14.67 2.14 5.63
N TRP A 28 -14.55 3.37 5.15
CA TRP A 28 -13.33 4.17 5.30
C TRP A 28 -12.99 4.48 6.75
N GLN A 29 -13.98 4.80 7.59
CA GLN A 29 -13.79 4.99 9.03
C GLN A 29 -13.30 3.69 9.71
N ALA A 30 -13.93 2.55 9.39
CA ALA A 30 -13.51 1.24 9.88
C ALA A 30 -12.07 0.92 9.43
N GLN A 31 -11.69 1.30 8.21
CA GLN A 31 -10.33 1.11 7.73
C GLN A 31 -9.32 1.95 8.52
N CYS A 32 -9.65 3.21 8.79
CA CYS A 32 -8.77 4.17 9.47
C CYS A 32 -8.79 4.06 11.01
N ALA A 33 -9.64 3.21 11.59
CA ALA A 33 -9.77 3.05 13.03
C ALA A 33 -8.42 2.73 13.70
N GLU A 34 -8.13 3.41 14.81
CA GLU A 34 -6.88 3.29 15.55
C GLU A 34 -6.96 2.24 16.68
N ALA A 35 -8.18 1.79 16.99
CA ALA A 35 -8.46 0.77 17.97
C ALA A 35 -9.54 -0.18 17.47
N GLU A 36 -9.51 -1.42 17.96
CA GLU A 36 -10.54 -2.42 17.64
C GLU A 36 -11.94 -1.95 18.03
N SER A 37 -12.08 -1.25 19.15
CA SER A 37 -13.37 -0.69 19.58
C SER A 37 -13.94 0.35 18.60
N GLU A 38 -13.09 1.17 18.00
CA GLU A 38 -13.49 2.16 17.00
C GLU A 38 -13.95 1.46 15.71
N TYR A 39 -13.20 0.44 15.28
CA TYR A 39 -13.57 -0.42 14.15
C TYR A 39 -14.94 -1.08 14.38
N LEU A 40 -15.13 -1.73 15.53
CA LEU A 40 -16.39 -2.39 15.87
C LEU A 40 -17.56 -1.41 15.92
N ALA A 41 -17.35 -0.18 16.40
CA ALA A 41 -18.36 0.87 16.39
C ALA A 41 -18.77 1.27 14.97
N SER A 42 -17.81 1.47 14.06
CA SER A 42 -18.09 1.77 12.65
C SER A 42 -18.83 0.62 11.96
N VAL A 43 -18.44 -0.64 12.19
CA VAL A 43 -19.13 -1.82 11.62
C VAL A 43 -20.53 -1.98 12.21
N ALA A 44 -20.73 -1.71 13.49
CA ALA A 44 -22.05 -1.72 14.12
C ALA A 44 -22.96 -0.61 13.56
N GLN A 45 -22.40 0.57 13.25
CA GLN A 45 -23.14 1.62 12.57
C GLN A 45 -23.50 1.22 11.14
N LEU A 46 -22.56 0.63 10.40
CA LEU A 46 -22.81 0.13 9.04
C LEU A 46 -23.91 -0.93 9.04
N SER A 47 -23.91 -1.83 10.01
CA SER A 47 -24.94 -2.87 10.18
C SER A 47 -26.36 -2.30 10.34
N ARG A 48 -26.50 -1.11 10.95
CA ARG A 48 -27.80 -0.43 11.09
C ARG A 48 -28.27 0.23 9.79
N GLN A 49 -27.35 0.59 8.91
CA GLN A 49 -27.65 1.26 7.63
C GLN A 49 -27.78 0.24 6.49
N ASN A 50 -26.81 -0.66 6.39
CA ASN A 50 -26.67 -1.65 5.34
C ASN A 50 -26.07 -2.95 5.90
N GLU A 51 -26.95 -3.87 6.30
CA GLU A 51 -26.54 -5.14 6.90
C GLU A 51 -25.77 -6.04 5.92
N ALA A 52 -26.06 -5.98 4.62
CA ALA A 52 -25.35 -6.76 3.61
C ALA A 52 -23.88 -6.33 3.51
N ALA A 53 -23.61 -5.02 3.47
CA ALA A 53 -22.26 -4.47 3.49
C ALA A 53 -21.53 -4.83 4.80
N ALA A 54 -22.20 -4.71 5.95
CA ALA A 54 -21.62 -5.07 7.24
C ALA A 54 -21.26 -6.56 7.33
N GLN A 55 -22.10 -7.46 6.82
CA GLN A 55 -21.82 -8.90 6.75
C GLN A 55 -20.61 -9.22 5.87
N TYR A 56 -20.50 -8.56 4.71
CA TYR A 56 -19.31 -8.69 3.88
C TYR A 56 -18.06 -8.28 4.65
N ILE A 57 -18.07 -7.10 5.29
CA ILE A 57 -16.93 -6.59 6.07
C ILE A 57 -16.53 -7.53 7.20
N ARG A 58 -17.51 -8.07 7.95
CA ARG A 58 -17.24 -9.06 9.02
C ARG A 58 -16.59 -10.34 8.48
N GLY A 59 -16.86 -10.70 7.23
CA GLY A 59 -16.23 -11.85 6.54
C GLY A 59 -14.78 -11.60 6.12
N VAL A 60 -14.33 -10.34 6.11
CA VAL A 60 -12.97 -9.95 5.76
C VAL A 60 -12.14 -9.77 7.03
N GLU A 61 -11.11 -10.60 7.19
CA GLU A 61 -10.16 -10.54 8.30
C GLU A 61 -9.58 -9.10 8.48
N PRO A 62 -9.79 -8.41 9.62
CA PRO A 62 -9.37 -7.02 9.81
C PRO A 62 -7.87 -6.80 9.62
N MET A 63 -7.05 -7.78 10.02
CA MET A 63 -5.59 -7.80 9.82
C MET A 63 -5.21 -7.68 8.34
N ARG A 64 -6.13 -7.85 7.39
CA ARG A 64 -5.81 -7.70 5.97
C ARG A 64 -6.06 -6.30 5.47
N TRP A 65 -6.86 -5.45 6.09
CA TRP A 65 -7.27 -4.17 5.47
C TRP A 65 -7.42 -2.99 6.44
N CYS A 66 -7.67 -3.23 7.73
CA CYS A 66 -7.80 -2.19 8.75
C CYS A 66 -6.46 -1.71 9.29
N LEU A 67 -6.42 -0.49 9.81
CA LEU A 67 -5.21 0.15 10.36
C LEU A 67 -4.82 -0.38 11.74
N TYR A 68 -5.78 -0.50 12.68
CA TYR A 68 -5.52 -0.87 14.08
C TYR A 68 -4.64 -2.12 14.27
N PRO A 69 -4.77 -3.22 13.49
CA PRO A 69 -3.92 -4.40 13.64
C PRO A 69 -2.49 -4.17 13.16
N TYR A 70 -2.28 -3.22 12.24
CA TYR A 70 -0.99 -2.92 11.62
C TYR A 70 -0.22 -1.79 12.30
N LEU A 71 -0.85 -1.04 13.22
CA LEU A 71 -0.28 0.16 13.82
C LEU A 71 1.19 -0.02 14.22
N ALA A 72 1.51 -1.10 14.95
CA ALA A 72 2.84 -1.38 15.45
C ALA A 72 3.70 -2.31 14.56
N ILE A 73 3.16 -2.80 13.43
CA ILE A 73 3.85 -3.77 12.54
C ILE A 73 4.61 -3.03 11.44
N ARG A 74 3.94 -2.09 10.76
CA ARG A 74 4.51 -1.39 9.60
C ARG A 74 3.89 -0.01 9.45
N LYS A 75 4.73 0.98 9.20
CA LYS A 75 4.31 2.32 8.78
C LYS A 75 3.81 2.28 7.35
N MET A 76 2.60 2.79 7.13
CA MET A 76 2.01 2.91 5.80
C MET A 76 2.21 4.29 5.18
N TYR A 77 2.67 5.29 5.95
CA TYR A 77 2.92 6.66 5.47
C TYR A 77 1.70 7.28 4.76
N GLY A 78 0.49 6.91 5.20
CA GLY A 78 -0.76 7.36 4.58
C GLY A 78 -1.23 6.55 3.37
N TRP A 79 -0.51 5.50 2.96
CA TRP A 79 -0.97 4.63 1.88
C TRP A 79 -2.18 3.81 2.31
N GLN A 80 -3.27 3.96 1.55
CA GLN A 80 -4.55 3.28 1.79
C GLN A 80 -5.04 2.48 0.58
N THR A 81 -4.32 2.60 -0.54
CA THR A 81 -4.65 1.96 -1.82
C THR A 81 -3.42 1.26 -2.38
N THR A 82 -3.66 0.21 -3.17
CA THR A 82 -2.63 -0.47 -3.98
C THR A 82 -2.90 -0.31 -5.47
N ARG A 83 -3.82 0.59 -5.85
CA ARG A 83 -4.14 0.85 -7.26
C ARG A 83 -2.96 1.50 -7.93
N PHE A 84 -2.58 0.91 -9.04
CA PHE A 84 -1.42 1.35 -9.81
C PHE A 84 -1.67 2.68 -10.52
N GLU A 85 -2.93 3.00 -10.81
CA GLU A 85 -3.34 4.27 -11.42
C GLU A 85 -3.27 5.44 -10.42
N GLU A 86 -3.39 5.13 -9.12
CA GLU A 86 -3.32 6.09 -8.01
C GLU A 86 -1.89 6.19 -7.42
N LEU A 87 -0.95 5.39 -7.95
CA LEU A 87 0.48 5.49 -7.62
C LEU A 87 1.06 6.72 -8.30
N ASP A 88 0.89 7.87 -7.65
CA ASP A 88 1.49 9.13 -8.05
C ASP A 88 2.97 9.16 -7.63
N LEU A 89 3.89 9.26 -8.60
CA LEU A 89 5.33 9.45 -8.31
C LEU A 89 5.71 10.95 -8.22
N GLY A 90 4.70 11.84 -8.22
CA GLY A 90 4.84 13.28 -8.24
C GLY A 90 3.54 13.99 -7.85
N ALA A 91 3.26 15.10 -8.55
CA ALA A 91 2.04 15.91 -8.40
C ALA A 91 1.03 15.64 -9.53
N GLU A 92 1.33 14.68 -10.41
CA GLU A 92 0.53 14.36 -11.59
C GLU A 92 0.43 12.84 -11.71
N THR A 93 -0.81 12.35 -11.80
CA THR A 93 -1.07 10.94 -12.10
C THR A 93 -0.28 10.50 -13.33
N LEU A 94 0.39 9.36 -13.25
CA LEU A 94 1.32 8.86 -14.30
C LEU A 94 0.66 8.56 -15.66
N GLY A 95 -0.63 8.87 -15.83
CA GLY A 95 -1.35 8.70 -17.10
C GLY A 95 -1.41 7.24 -17.56
N LEU A 96 -1.35 6.27 -16.64
CA LEU A 96 -1.17 4.85 -16.96
C LEU A 96 -2.46 4.13 -17.35
N ALA A 97 -3.61 4.81 -17.30
CA ALA A 97 -4.90 4.24 -17.69
C ALA A 97 -4.90 3.61 -19.11
N PRO A 98 -4.24 4.19 -20.14
CA PRO A 98 -4.15 3.62 -21.47
C PRO A 98 -3.29 2.35 -21.53
N ALA A 99 -2.28 2.19 -20.66
CA ALA A 99 -1.37 1.04 -20.67
C ALA A 99 -2.11 -0.30 -20.48
N ARG A 100 -3.27 -0.27 -19.80
CA ARG A 100 -4.13 -1.44 -19.58
C ARG A 100 -4.73 -2.03 -20.85
N LYS A 101 -4.84 -1.23 -21.93
CA LYS A 101 -5.42 -1.65 -23.22
C LYS A 101 -4.36 -1.97 -24.27
N GLN A 102 -3.08 -1.80 -23.95
CA GLN A 102 -1.97 -2.00 -24.88
C GLN A 102 -1.55 -3.47 -24.94
N LEU A 103 -0.92 -3.86 -26.05
CA LEU A 103 -0.24 -5.16 -26.16
C LEU A 103 0.92 -5.23 -25.14
N PRO A 104 1.35 -6.44 -24.71
CA PRO A 104 2.33 -6.58 -23.64
C PRO A 104 3.63 -5.79 -23.85
N TYR A 105 4.14 -5.77 -25.08
CA TYR A 105 5.33 -5.00 -25.44
C TYR A 105 5.10 -3.49 -25.28
N GLU A 106 4.05 -2.95 -25.90
CA GLU A 106 3.69 -1.53 -25.81
C GLU A 106 3.42 -1.09 -24.36
N CYS A 107 2.79 -1.95 -23.57
CA CYS A 107 2.57 -1.71 -22.14
C CYS A 107 3.91 -1.56 -21.40
N ILE A 108 4.86 -2.49 -21.58
CA ILE A 108 6.18 -2.41 -20.95
C ILE A 108 6.93 -1.16 -21.43
N LYS A 109 6.86 -0.83 -22.72
CA LYS A 109 7.50 0.36 -23.29
C LYS A 109 6.97 1.64 -22.65
N VAL A 110 5.64 1.80 -22.55
CA VAL A 110 4.99 2.94 -21.87
C VAL A 110 5.43 3.02 -20.40
N LEU A 111 5.42 1.90 -19.67
CA LEU A 111 5.88 1.87 -18.27
C LEU A 111 7.34 2.27 -18.12
N SER A 112 8.19 1.86 -19.06
CA SER A 112 9.62 2.16 -19.04
C SER A 112 9.89 3.63 -19.35
N LEU A 113 9.13 4.24 -20.27
CA LEU A 113 9.17 5.69 -20.54
C LEU A 113 8.77 6.51 -19.31
N VAL A 114 7.69 6.11 -18.64
CA VAL A 114 7.23 6.75 -17.41
C VAL A 114 8.26 6.63 -16.29
N ALA A 115 8.86 5.44 -16.12
CA ALA A 115 9.92 5.23 -15.15
C ALA A 115 11.16 6.08 -15.46
N MET A 116 11.56 6.17 -16.73
CA MET A 116 12.68 7.00 -17.18
C MET A 116 12.44 8.48 -16.90
N HIS A 117 11.26 9.00 -17.25
CA HIS A 117 10.90 10.38 -16.94
C HIS A 117 10.88 10.65 -15.43
N ALA A 118 10.31 9.73 -14.64
CA ALA A 118 10.30 9.84 -13.19
C ALA A 118 11.71 9.82 -12.60
N ALA A 119 12.64 9.01 -13.14
CA ALA A 119 14.03 8.99 -12.71
C ALA A 119 14.70 10.36 -12.95
N PHE A 120 14.52 10.94 -14.13
CA PHE A 120 15.02 12.28 -14.46
C PHE A 120 14.44 13.36 -13.51
N GLN A 121 13.12 13.39 -13.32
CA GLN A 121 12.48 14.34 -12.39
C GLN A 121 12.98 14.19 -10.94
N ARG A 122 13.30 12.97 -10.50
CA ARG A 122 13.84 12.74 -9.15
C ARG A 122 15.29 13.20 -9.05
N HIS A 123 16.09 13.06 -10.11
CA HIS A 123 17.42 13.64 -10.19
C HIS A 123 17.36 15.16 -10.09
N GLU A 124 16.54 15.82 -10.91
CA GLU A 124 16.37 17.29 -10.90
C GLU A 124 15.97 17.79 -9.50
N ARG A 125 14.97 17.15 -8.88
CA ARG A 125 14.56 17.46 -7.50
C ARG A 125 15.68 17.27 -6.49
N SER A 126 16.50 16.23 -6.64
CA SER A 126 17.63 15.98 -5.74
C SER A 126 18.66 17.12 -5.83
N THR A 127 19.03 17.52 -7.05
CA THR A 127 19.95 18.62 -7.31
C THR A 127 19.41 19.94 -6.74
N GLN A 128 18.12 20.22 -6.97
CA GLN A 128 17.46 21.40 -6.43
C GLN A 128 17.44 21.42 -4.89
N TRP A 129 17.03 20.33 -4.25
CA TRP A 129 16.90 20.27 -2.78
C TRP A 129 18.25 20.38 -2.06
N GLU A 130 19.34 19.89 -2.67
CA GLU A 130 20.69 20.11 -2.16
C GLU A 130 21.12 21.58 -2.26
N LEU A 131 20.83 22.24 -3.40
CA LEU A 131 21.13 23.66 -3.59
C LEU A 131 20.40 24.52 -2.55
N GLU A 132 19.14 24.19 -2.28
CA GLU A 132 18.30 24.81 -1.25
C GLU A 132 18.69 24.40 0.19
N ARG A 133 19.68 23.50 0.36
CA ARG A 133 20.13 22.96 1.65
C ARG A 133 19.00 22.43 2.52
N ARG A 134 18.00 21.80 1.90
CA ARG A 134 16.88 21.21 2.63
C ARG A 134 17.34 19.99 3.42
N VAL A 135 16.82 19.85 4.64
CA VAL A 135 17.09 18.69 5.50
C VAL A 135 16.02 17.61 5.33
N VAL A 136 14.76 18.04 5.20
CA VAL A 136 13.56 17.19 5.10
C VAL A 136 12.86 17.46 3.77
N THR A 137 12.24 16.42 3.20
CA THR A 137 11.49 16.55 1.94
C THR A 137 10.33 17.56 2.09
N PRO A 138 9.97 18.32 1.04
CA PRO A 138 8.93 19.35 1.13
C PRO A 138 7.58 18.82 1.65
N ALA A 139 7.16 17.62 1.21
CA ALA A 139 5.92 17.01 1.67
C ALA A 139 5.95 16.66 3.17
N ALA A 140 7.06 16.11 3.66
CA ALA A 140 7.21 15.78 5.08
C ALA A 140 7.31 17.04 5.95
N ASP A 141 7.95 18.12 5.45
CA ASP A 141 7.96 19.43 6.10
C ASP A 141 6.55 20.01 6.21
N GLN A 142 5.76 19.96 5.13
CA GLN A 142 4.37 20.40 5.16
C GLN A 142 3.53 19.61 6.17
N LEU A 143 3.63 18.29 6.17
CA LEU A 143 2.90 17.46 7.13
C LEU A 143 3.29 17.76 8.59
N MET A 144 4.56 18.11 8.83
CA MET A 144 5.02 18.57 10.15
C MET A 144 4.41 19.92 10.52
N LYS A 145 4.35 20.89 9.59
CA LYS A 145 3.68 22.17 9.79
C LYS A 145 2.22 21.99 10.15
N ASP A 146 1.51 21.11 9.44
CA ASP A 146 0.11 20.76 9.78
C ASP A 146 -0.04 20.14 11.18
N GLN A 147 1.01 19.47 11.70
CA GLN A 147 1.03 19.02 13.09
C GLN A 147 1.34 20.14 14.07
N LEU A 148 2.25 21.05 13.72
CA LEU A 148 2.62 22.23 14.51
C LEU A 148 1.42 23.14 14.73
N ASP A 149 0.61 23.39 13.70
CA ASP A 149 -0.58 24.24 13.79
C ASP A 149 -1.60 23.74 14.82
N ARG A 150 -1.55 22.45 15.15
CA ARG A 150 -2.43 21.82 16.14
C ARG A 150 -1.83 21.82 17.55
N VAL A 151 -0.53 22.08 17.72
CA VAL A 151 0.15 22.08 19.02
C VAL A 151 -0.49 23.02 20.05
N PRO A 152 -0.97 24.22 19.69
CA PRO A 152 -1.62 25.13 20.66
C PRO A 152 -2.83 24.53 21.39
N LEU A 153 -3.46 23.50 20.83
CA LEU A 153 -4.60 22.81 21.45
C LEU A 153 -4.20 21.83 22.56
N TYR A 154 -2.90 21.57 22.76
CA TYR A 154 -2.39 20.53 23.64
C TYR A 154 -1.69 21.11 24.86
N SER A 155 -1.95 20.48 26.01
CA SER A 155 -1.21 20.72 27.24
C SER A 155 -0.13 19.66 27.44
N VAL A 156 0.99 20.08 28.02
CA VAL A 156 2.18 19.26 28.24
C VAL A 156 2.57 19.29 29.72
N CYS A 157 2.71 18.11 30.32
CA CYS A 157 3.35 17.93 31.62
C CYS A 157 4.65 17.15 31.42
N MET A 158 5.78 17.75 31.79
CA MET A 158 7.07 17.06 31.78
C MET A 158 7.20 16.24 33.06
N SER A 159 7.44 14.95 32.92
CA SER A 159 7.82 14.09 34.06
C SER A 159 9.33 14.13 34.29
N THR A 160 10.11 14.21 33.21
CA THR A 160 11.57 14.42 33.22
C THR A 160 11.95 15.27 32.00
N ALA A 161 13.24 15.56 31.81
CA ALA A 161 13.72 16.22 30.59
C ALA A 161 13.47 15.40 29.30
N GLN A 162 13.28 14.08 29.41
CA GLN A 162 13.10 13.16 28.27
C GLN A 162 11.71 12.52 28.20
N LEU A 163 10.90 12.65 29.26
CA LEU A 163 9.60 12.01 29.37
C LEU A 163 8.51 13.06 29.59
N ALA A 164 7.54 13.09 28.68
CA ALA A 164 6.40 14.00 28.74
C ALA A 164 5.07 13.26 28.62
N PHE A 165 4.05 13.83 29.23
CA PHE A 165 2.67 13.44 29.03
C PHE A 165 1.90 14.60 28.41
N VAL A 166 1.23 14.32 27.29
CA VAL A 166 0.60 15.32 26.44
C VAL A 166 -0.84 14.94 26.18
N TRP A 167 -1.78 15.89 26.31
CA TRP A 167 -3.20 15.67 26.03
C TRP A 167 -3.81 16.90 25.38
N ASN A 168 -4.90 16.70 24.64
CA ASN A 168 -5.68 17.80 24.08
C ASN A 168 -6.53 18.42 25.20
N SER A 169 -6.28 19.67 25.57
CA SER A 169 -7.00 20.37 26.63
C SER A 169 -8.40 20.85 26.21
N HIS A 170 -8.69 20.82 24.91
CA HIS A 170 -9.96 21.24 24.32
C HIS A 170 -10.89 20.06 24.00
N SER A 171 -10.47 18.83 24.33
CA SER A 171 -11.30 17.64 24.13
C SER A 171 -12.08 17.31 25.39
N ALA A 172 -13.37 16.99 25.25
CA ALA A 172 -14.23 16.55 26.36
C ALA A 172 -13.74 15.24 27.00
N GLN A 173 -13.06 14.38 26.23
CA GLN A 173 -12.44 13.15 26.73
C GLN A 173 -10.92 13.31 26.74
N ILE A 174 -10.34 13.45 27.93
CA ILE A 174 -8.90 13.59 28.08
C ILE A 174 -8.22 12.24 27.78
N ARG A 175 -7.59 12.15 26.61
CA ARG A 175 -6.74 11.03 26.23
C ARG A 175 -5.28 11.44 26.30
N GLN A 176 -4.61 11.05 27.38
CA GLN A 176 -3.20 11.34 27.60
C GLN A 176 -2.31 10.45 26.73
N ARG A 177 -1.23 11.03 26.18
CA ARG A 177 -0.21 10.34 25.39
C ARG A 177 1.15 10.48 26.09
N ARG A 178 1.87 9.36 26.20
CA ARG A 178 3.24 9.33 26.70
C ARG A 178 4.19 9.61 25.53
N VAL A 179 5.12 10.52 25.72
CA VAL A 179 6.15 10.92 24.77
C VAL A 179 7.52 10.67 25.39
N ASP A 180 8.32 9.86 24.72
CA ASP A 180 9.70 9.55 25.09
C ASP A 180 10.63 10.20 24.08
N LEU A 181 11.35 11.25 24.49
CA LEU A 181 12.25 11.98 23.60
C LEU A 181 13.56 11.22 23.40
N GLU A 182 14.04 10.52 24.42
CA GLU A 182 15.26 9.70 24.37
C GLU A 182 15.09 8.52 23.40
N HIS A 183 14.06 7.71 23.58
CA HIS A 183 13.76 6.59 22.68
C HIS A 183 13.06 7.03 21.41
N ARG A 184 12.78 8.33 21.27
CA ARG A 184 12.02 8.92 20.17
C ARG A 184 10.72 8.16 19.95
N THR A 185 9.86 8.00 20.95
CA THR A 185 8.56 7.32 20.80
C THR A 185 7.41 8.17 21.28
N CYS A 186 6.20 7.85 20.81
CA CYS A 186 4.96 8.40 21.32
C CYS A 186 3.86 7.34 21.23
N THR A 187 2.98 7.26 22.22
CA THR A 187 1.88 6.29 22.26
C THR A 187 0.69 6.66 21.35
N CYS A 188 0.85 7.62 20.43
CA CYS A 188 -0.16 7.93 19.44
C CYS A 188 0.02 7.09 18.16
N SER A 189 -1.09 6.65 17.59
CA SER A 189 -1.21 5.99 16.27
C SER A 189 -0.42 6.70 15.17
N ARG A 190 -0.47 8.04 15.15
CA ARG A 190 0.12 8.86 14.09
C ARG A 190 1.62 8.62 14.02
N ARG A 191 2.32 8.53 15.16
CA ARG A 191 3.75 8.24 15.16
C ARG A 191 4.05 6.82 14.67
N LEU A 192 3.17 5.88 14.98
CA LEU A 192 3.31 4.48 14.58
C LEU A 192 3.07 4.27 13.08
N GLN A 193 2.40 5.20 12.41
CA GLN A 193 2.02 5.07 10.99
C GLN A 193 2.70 6.06 10.06
N TRP A 194 3.10 7.21 10.58
CA TRP A 194 3.72 8.27 9.81
C TRP A 194 5.16 8.45 10.26
N GLY A 195 6.08 8.59 9.31
CA GLY A 195 7.50 8.84 9.55
C GLY A 195 7.83 10.29 9.87
N ILE A 196 6.94 11.02 10.53
CA ILE A 196 7.11 12.43 10.90
C ILE A 196 6.87 12.61 12.41
N PRO A 197 7.43 13.66 13.04
CA PRO A 197 7.08 13.99 14.42
C PRO A 197 5.58 14.29 14.55
N CYS A 198 4.91 13.56 15.44
CA CYS A 198 3.52 13.85 15.76
C CYS A 198 3.39 15.13 16.59
N ARG A 199 2.21 15.75 16.60
CA ARG A 199 1.92 16.94 17.42
C ARG A 199 2.27 16.79 18.91
N HIS A 200 2.20 15.60 19.50
CA HIS A 200 2.58 15.39 20.90
C HIS A 200 4.09 15.53 21.12
N VAL A 201 4.90 14.98 20.20
CA VAL A 201 6.36 15.15 20.22
C VAL A 201 6.70 16.62 20.03
N LEU A 202 6.07 17.28 19.06
CA LEU A 202 6.30 18.70 18.78
C LEU A 202 5.92 19.58 19.98
N ALA A 203 4.79 19.30 20.64
CA ALA A 203 4.39 20.00 21.86
C ALA A 203 5.42 19.84 23.00
N ALA A 204 5.94 18.63 23.20
CA ALA A 204 6.99 18.36 24.20
C ALA A 204 8.30 19.10 23.88
N LEU A 205 8.74 19.07 22.61
CA LEU A 205 9.93 19.80 22.16
C LEU A 205 9.75 21.32 22.29
N GLN A 206 8.57 21.84 21.97
CA GLN A 206 8.24 23.26 22.12
C GLN A 206 8.27 23.67 23.60
N LYS A 207 7.75 22.83 24.51
CA LYS A 207 7.78 23.07 25.96
C LYS A 207 9.21 23.16 26.51
N LEU A 208 10.15 22.42 25.91
CA LEU A 208 11.57 22.41 26.26
C LEU A 208 12.41 23.46 25.52
N GLY A 209 11.84 24.20 24.57
CA GLY A 209 12.61 25.09 23.69
C GLY A 209 13.56 24.35 22.73
N ALA A 210 13.31 23.06 22.46
CA ALA A 210 14.19 22.16 21.72
C ALA A 210 13.66 21.83 20.31
N MET A 211 12.97 22.76 19.67
CA MET A 211 12.32 22.53 18.36
C MET A 211 13.30 22.17 17.24
N ASN A 212 14.55 22.61 17.33
CA ASN A 212 15.64 22.22 16.43
C ASN A 212 15.87 20.70 16.38
N GLN A 213 15.48 19.96 17.42
CA GLN A 213 15.62 18.51 17.48
C GLN A 213 14.48 17.75 16.76
N ALA A 214 13.45 18.43 16.27
CA ALA A 214 12.31 17.78 15.59
C ALA A 214 12.75 16.92 14.39
N VAL A 215 13.83 17.31 13.73
CA VAL A 215 14.45 16.55 12.62
C VAL A 215 14.78 15.10 13.01
N ASN A 216 15.14 14.86 14.27
CA ASN A 216 15.55 13.53 14.76
C ASN A 216 14.40 12.52 14.84
N PHE A 217 13.15 12.99 14.70
CA PHE A 217 11.94 12.20 14.81
C PHE A 217 11.33 11.84 13.45
N PHE A 218 11.93 12.30 12.36
CA PHE A 218 11.59 11.84 11.01
C PHE A 218 12.19 10.46 10.73
N ASP A 219 11.49 9.68 9.93
CA ASP A 219 12.07 8.47 9.36
C ASP A 219 13.04 8.81 8.23
N GLU A 220 14.01 7.92 8.01
CA GLU A 220 15.05 8.11 7.01
C GLU A 220 14.48 8.41 5.60
N CYS A 221 13.35 7.79 5.21
CA CYS A 221 12.73 8.05 3.91
C CYS A 221 12.21 9.49 3.72
N CYS A 222 12.02 10.25 4.80
CA CYS A 222 11.58 11.64 4.75
C CYS A 222 12.74 12.63 4.62
N LEU A 223 13.99 12.17 4.74
CA LEU A 223 15.18 13.02 4.77
C LEU A 223 15.76 13.19 3.37
N VAL A 224 16.10 14.43 3.03
CA VAL A 224 16.61 14.81 1.70
C VAL A 224 17.91 14.07 1.39
N ARG A 225 18.79 13.87 2.37
CA ARG A 225 20.04 13.12 2.19
C ARG A 225 19.83 11.73 1.58
N ASN A 226 18.77 11.03 1.99
CA ASN A 226 18.51 9.66 1.53
C ASN A 226 17.83 9.68 0.15
N TYR A 227 16.96 10.66 -0.08
CA TYR A 227 16.39 10.89 -1.40
C TYR A 227 17.48 11.18 -2.44
N VAL A 228 18.39 12.11 -2.13
CA VAL A 228 19.54 12.47 -2.97
C VAL A 228 20.43 11.25 -3.22
N SER A 229 20.81 10.53 -2.17
CA SER A 229 21.63 9.31 -2.30
C SER A 229 20.96 8.27 -3.21
N SER A 230 19.63 8.20 -3.19
CA SER A 230 18.85 7.24 -3.99
C SER A 230 18.70 7.65 -5.45
N PHE A 231 18.56 8.95 -5.75
CA PHE A 231 18.11 9.39 -7.08
C PHE A 231 19.06 10.34 -7.83
N LYS A 232 20.00 10.99 -7.15
CA LYS A 232 20.95 11.87 -7.83
C LYS A 232 21.86 11.05 -8.75
N ASN A 233 22.09 11.54 -9.95
CA ASN A 233 22.88 10.88 -11.00
C ASN A 233 22.38 9.47 -11.35
N ARG A 234 21.09 9.18 -11.11
CA ARG A 234 20.44 7.97 -11.59
C ARG A 234 19.68 8.28 -12.87
N ALA A 235 19.96 7.50 -13.90
CA ALA A 235 19.24 7.53 -15.16
C ALA A 235 18.78 6.12 -15.51
N LEU A 236 17.70 6.04 -16.29
CA LEU A 236 17.29 4.83 -16.97
C LEU A 236 17.47 5.08 -18.46
N GLU A 237 18.00 4.09 -19.17
CA GLU A 237 18.14 4.12 -20.61
C GLU A 237 17.23 3.07 -21.21
N LEU A 238 16.51 3.43 -22.27
CA LEU A 238 15.68 2.51 -23.03
C LEU A 238 16.50 1.95 -24.20
N PRO A 239 16.30 0.67 -24.56
CA PRO A 239 16.93 0.12 -25.75
C PRO A 239 16.42 0.88 -26.98
N VAL A 240 17.35 1.24 -27.85
CA VAL A 240 17.04 1.83 -29.16
C VAL A 240 16.40 0.75 -30.03
N GLU A 241 15.32 1.07 -30.74
CA GLU A 241 14.56 0.08 -31.51
C GLU A 241 15.38 -0.63 -32.57
N GLU A 242 16.32 0.07 -33.20
CA GLU A 242 17.24 -0.52 -34.19
C GLU A 242 18.14 -1.61 -33.60
N ASN A 243 18.37 -1.60 -32.29
CA ASN A 243 19.20 -2.58 -31.57
C ASN A 243 18.38 -3.73 -30.97
N ILE A 244 17.07 -3.78 -31.20
CA ILE A 244 16.19 -4.82 -30.67
C ILE A 244 16.13 -5.98 -31.66
N GLU A 245 16.84 -7.05 -31.34
CA GLU A 245 16.75 -8.31 -32.10
C GLU A 245 15.63 -9.20 -31.58
N ARG A 246 14.87 -9.79 -32.49
CA ARG A 246 13.85 -10.78 -32.13
C ARG A 246 14.51 -12.10 -31.78
N ASP A 247 14.37 -12.55 -30.54
CA ASP A 247 14.75 -13.91 -30.15
C ASP A 247 13.86 -14.94 -30.87
N PRO A 248 14.40 -15.73 -31.82
CA PRO A 248 13.62 -16.69 -32.60
C PRO A 248 13.16 -17.90 -31.77
N THR A 249 13.74 -18.11 -30.57
CA THR A 249 13.36 -19.19 -29.66
C THR A 249 12.07 -18.87 -28.88
N ILE A 250 11.73 -17.58 -28.75
CA ILE A 250 10.50 -17.11 -28.10
C ILE A 250 9.34 -17.27 -29.08
N ARG A 251 8.51 -18.28 -28.81
CA ARG A 251 7.25 -18.49 -29.55
C ARG A 251 6.21 -17.46 -29.10
N PRO A 252 5.34 -16.98 -30.01
CA PRO A 252 4.23 -16.13 -29.62
C PRO A 252 3.38 -16.81 -28.55
N PRO A 253 2.73 -16.05 -27.65
CA PRO A 253 1.77 -16.61 -26.70
C PRO A 253 0.79 -17.51 -27.43
N ARG A 254 0.59 -18.73 -26.94
CA ARG A 254 -0.43 -19.61 -27.51
C ARG A 254 -1.77 -18.90 -27.39
N PHE A 255 -2.37 -18.56 -28.53
CA PHE A 255 -3.74 -18.08 -28.58
C PHE A 255 -4.63 -19.19 -28.05
N VAL A 256 -5.04 -19.07 -26.78
CA VAL A 256 -6.12 -19.88 -26.26
C VAL A 256 -7.37 -19.23 -26.80
N ASN A 257 -7.87 -19.72 -27.94
CA ASN A 257 -9.24 -19.46 -28.30
C ASN A 257 -10.06 -19.89 -27.09
N LYS A 258 -10.64 -18.93 -26.37
CA LYS A 258 -11.88 -19.19 -25.65
C LYS A 258 -12.84 -19.59 -26.76
N GLN A 259 -12.83 -20.88 -27.11
CA GLN A 259 -13.94 -21.46 -27.84
C GLN A 259 -15.15 -21.02 -27.03
N SER A 260 -16.01 -20.24 -27.67
CA SER A 260 -17.39 -20.13 -27.26
C SER A 260 -17.81 -21.54 -26.89
N ALA A 261 -18.24 -21.73 -25.65
CA ALA A 261 -19.00 -22.90 -25.29
C ALA A 261 -20.30 -22.81 -26.09
N SER A 262 -20.24 -23.18 -27.37
CA SER A 262 -21.41 -23.42 -28.18
C SER A 262 -22.07 -24.66 -27.61
N ASN A 263 -23.15 -24.42 -26.89
CA ASN A 263 -24.23 -25.34 -26.53
C ASN A 263 -24.21 -26.68 -27.28
N SER A 264 -23.58 -27.71 -26.70
CA SER A 264 -23.97 -29.11 -26.91
C SER A 264 -23.26 -30.07 -25.94
N ASP A 265 -23.18 -29.73 -24.65
CA ASP A 265 -22.99 -30.74 -23.58
C ASP A 265 -23.18 -30.11 -22.19
N ALA A 266 -24.44 -29.82 -21.87
CA ALA A 266 -24.83 -29.13 -20.65
C ALA A 266 -24.75 -30.00 -19.36
N ASN A 267 -24.28 -31.26 -19.40
CA ASN A 267 -24.47 -32.17 -18.27
C ASN A 267 -23.23 -32.79 -17.60
N THR A 268 -21.98 -32.45 -17.95
CA THR A 268 -20.83 -33.13 -17.29
C THR A 268 -19.62 -32.28 -16.93
N ALA A 269 -19.71 -30.95 -16.96
CA ALA A 269 -18.61 -30.08 -16.53
C ALA A 269 -18.97 -29.28 -15.28
N ARG A 270 -18.92 -29.93 -14.10
CA ARG A 270 -18.76 -29.23 -12.81
C ARG A 270 -17.56 -28.29 -12.97
N LYS A 271 -17.81 -26.98 -13.09
CA LYS A 271 -16.80 -25.91 -13.12
C LYS A 271 -15.90 -26.09 -11.90
N ARG A 272 -14.72 -26.69 -12.08
CA ARG A 272 -13.64 -26.65 -11.10
C ARG A 272 -13.21 -25.19 -11.00
N LYS A 273 -13.81 -24.43 -10.08
CA LYS A 273 -13.30 -23.13 -9.64
C LYS A 273 -11.82 -23.34 -9.31
N ARG A 274 -10.94 -22.73 -10.11
CA ARG A 274 -9.50 -22.77 -9.87
C ARG A 274 -9.23 -21.93 -8.63
N ARG A 275 -9.37 -22.52 -7.44
CA ARG A 275 -8.99 -21.89 -6.17
C ARG A 275 -7.52 -21.48 -6.29
N VAL A 276 -7.24 -20.22 -6.02
CA VAL A 276 -5.88 -19.72 -5.80
C VAL A 276 -5.28 -20.59 -4.69
N ARG A 277 -4.12 -21.19 -4.96
CA ARG A 277 -3.46 -22.15 -4.05
C ARG A 277 -2.75 -21.37 -2.94
N THR A 278 -3.37 -21.31 -1.77
CA THR A 278 -2.83 -20.66 -0.56
C THR A 278 -1.99 -21.58 0.34
N ARG A 279 -1.47 -22.72 -0.16
CA ARG A 279 -0.63 -23.60 0.68
C ARG A 279 0.84 -23.14 0.75
N PRO A 280 1.43 -23.09 1.97
CA PRO A 280 2.86 -22.82 2.20
C PRO A 280 3.79 -23.76 1.42
N MET A 281 5.04 -23.34 1.19
CA MET A 281 5.94 -23.97 0.22
C MET A 281 6.47 -25.35 0.68
N ASP A 282 6.52 -25.58 1.98
CA ASP A 282 7.06 -26.77 2.68
C ASP A 282 6.17 -28.02 2.59
N GLN A 283 4.85 -27.86 2.42
CA GLN A 283 3.89 -28.97 2.31
C GLN A 283 3.66 -29.46 0.87
N ARG A 284 4.48 -29.01 -0.09
CA ARG A 284 4.31 -29.29 -1.54
C ARG A 284 5.04 -30.55 -1.99
N LYS A 285 4.77 -31.72 -1.40
CA LYS A 285 5.19 -32.99 -2.00
C LYS A 285 4.28 -33.31 -3.18
N ARG A 286 4.70 -33.00 -4.41
CA ARG A 286 4.04 -33.53 -5.62
C ARG A 286 4.48 -34.99 -5.79
N PRO A 287 3.59 -35.98 -5.79
CA PRO A 287 3.98 -37.33 -6.20
C PRO A 287 4.51 -37.26 -7.63
N LEU A 288 5.65 -37.91 -7.89
CA LEU A 288 6.22 -38.06 -9.23
C LEU A 288 5.16 -38.74 -10.11
N TYR A 289 4.67 -38.01 -11.12
CA TYR A 289 3.66 -38.55 -12.02
C TYR A 289 4.34 -39.53 -12.99
N LYS A 290 3.74 -40.72 -13.16
CA LYS A 290 4.20 -41.72 -14.13
C LYS A 290 3.61 -41.39 -15.50
N CYS A 291 4.44 -41.44 -16.55
CA CYS A 291 3.97 -41.27 -17.91
C CYS A 291 2.96 -42.38 -18.25
N HIS A 292 1.78 -42.04 -18.75
CA HIS A 292 0.74 -43.04 -19.05
C HIS A 292 1.06 -43.90 -20.29
N LYS A 293 2.12 -43.58 -21.04
CA LYS A 293 2.53 -44.32 -22.25
C LYS A 293 3.60 -45.37 -21.94
N CYS A 294 4.65 -45.01 -21.20
CA CYS A 294 5.75 -45.91 -20.84
C CYS A 294 5.76 -46.33 -19.36
N HIS A 295 4.84 -45.79 -18.56
CA HIS A 295 4.71 -46.01 -17.11
C HIS A 295 5.94 -45.63 -16.26
N ARG A 296 6.94 -44.96 -16.84
CA ARG A 296 8.14 -44.46 -16.12
C ARG A 296 7.88 -43.11 -15.44
N ALA A 297 8.54 -42.89 -14.31
CA ALA A 297 8.40 -41.69 -13.48
C ALA A 297 9.43 -40.58 -13.79
N GLU A 298 10.12 -40.68 -14.92
CA GLU A 298 11.28 -39.84 -15.32
C GLU A 298 10.88 -38.42 -15.78
N GLY A 299 9.84 -37.83 -15.21
CA GLY A 299 9.52 -36.40 -15.38
C GLY A 299 8.91 -36.00 -16.73
N HIS A 300 8.65 -36.93 -17.65
CA HIS A 300 8.01 -36.65 -18.93
C HIS A 300 6.54 -37.09 -18.95
N ASN A 301 5.72 -36.44 -19.80
CA ASN A 301 4.31 -36.77 -19.96
C ASN A 301 4.06 -37.53 -21.28
N LYS A 302 2.81 -37.99 -21.48
CA LYS A 302 2.41 -38.76 -22.67
C LYS A 302 2.75 -38.04 -23.98
N GLY A 303 2.65 -36.71 -24.02
CA GLY A 303 2.90 -35.90 -25.21
C GLY A 303 4.38 -35.69 -25.51
N THR A 304 5.26 -35.93 -24.55
CA THR A 304 6.72 -35.80 -24.69
C THR A 304 7.43 -37.13 -24.42
N CYS A 305 6.72 -38.26 -24.60
CA CYS A 305 7.29 -39.58 -24.34
C CYS A 305 8.13 -40.03 -25.54
N PRO A 306 9.41 -40.40 -25.33
CA PRO A 306 10.31 -40.83 -26.40
C PRO A 306 10.03 -42.27 -26.89
N TYR A 307 9.11 -42.98 -26.24
CA TYR A 307 8.61 -44.32 -26.58
C TYR A 307 7.14 -44.22 -26.96
#